data_AF-A0AAD6XNB6-F1
#
_entry.id   AF-A0AAD6XNB6-F1
#
_cell.length_a   1.000
_cell.length_b   1.000
_cell.length_c   1.000
_cell.angle_alpha   90.00
_cell.angle_beta   90.00
_cell.angle_gamma   90.00
#
_symmetry.space_group_name_H-M   'P 1'
#
loop_
_entity.id
_entity.type
_entity.pdbx_description
1 polymer ?
#
loop_
_entity_poly.entity_id
_entity_poly.type
_entity_poly.pdbx_seq_one_letter_code
_entity_poly.pdbx_strand_id
1 'polypeptide(L)' 'LLHIPDDLLFCGPSWTTWTFWMERYCGFLQAGLRSKRFPWANLNNVVLQKAYLEQLGARYDLEDELSSPK' A
#
# COMPACT_ATOMS: atom_id res chain seq x y z
N LEU A 1 -0.10 -6.08 -17.39
CA LEU A 1 0.22 -7.47 -17.02
C LEU A 1 1.62 -7.45 -16.43
N LEU A 2 1.72 -7.80 -15.16
CA LEU A 2 2.83 -7.51 -14.26
C LEU A 2 4.01 -8.47 -14.61
N HIS A 3 5.15 -7.93 -15.05
CA HIS A 3 6.42 -8.65 -15.34
C HIS A 3 7.12 -9.13 -14.06
N ILE A 4 6.35 -9.58 -13.07
CA ILE A 4 6.82 -10.05 -11.75
C ILE A 4 7.88 -11.15 -11.86
N PRO A 5 7.81 -12.15 -12.78
CA PRO A 5 8.76 -13.25 -12.72
C PRO A 5 10.19 -12.85 -13.08
N ASP A 6 10.37 -11.86 -13.96
CA ASP A 6 11.70 -11.41 -14.40
C ASP A 6 12.42 -10.63 -13.28
N ASP A 7 11.69 -9.76 -12.57
CA ASP A 7 12.23 -9.00 -11.43
C ASP A 7 12.51 -9.88 -10.18
N LEU A 8 11.80 -11.00 -10.04
CA LEU A 8 11.96 -11.94 -8.92
C LEU A 8 13.29 -12.71 -8.98
N LEU A 9 13.83 -12.94 -10.19
CA LEU A 9 15.12 -13.62 -10.34
C LEU A 9 16.30 -12.75 -9.88
N PHE A 10 16.17 -11.42 -9.99
CA PHE A 10 17.19 -10.47 -9.56
C PHE A 10 17.02 -10.03 -8.09
N CYS A 11 15.80 -10.08 -7.55
CA CYS A 11 15.47 -9.63 -6.19
C CYS A 11 15.44 -10.78 -5.16
N GLY A 12 16.57 -11.48 -4.95
CA GLY A 12 16.73 -12.45 -3.87
C GLY A 12 15.66 -13.57 -3.81
N PRO A 13 15.60 -14.33 -2.71
CA PRO A 13 14.54 -15.32 -2.54
C PRO A 13 13.16 -14.65 -2.52
N SER A 14 12.20 -15.20 -3.28
CA SER A 14 10.81 -14.69 -3.35
C SER A 14 10.18 -14.40 -1.98
N TRP A 15 10.49 -15.24 -0.98
CA TRP A 15 10.00 -15.06 0.38
C TRP A 15 10.51 -13.76 1.03
N THR A 16 11.74 -13.34 0.76
CA THR A 16 12.32 -12.11 1.33
C THR A 16 11.62 -10.87 0.78
N THR A 17 11.37 -10.84 -0.52
CA THR A 17 10.63 -9.76 -1.18
C THR A 17 9.18 -9.71 -0.69
N TRP A 18 8.53 -10.86 -0.56
CA TRP A 18 7.18 -10.96 0.01
C TRP A 18 7.13 -10.47 1.47
N THR A 19 8.04 -10.94 2.32
CA THR A 19 8.11 -10.53 3.73
C THR A 19 8.33 -9.03 3.87
N PHE A 20 9.24 -8.45 3.08
CA PHE A 20 9.48 -7.00 3.09
C PHE A 20 8.23 -6.21 2.71
N TRP A 21 7.53 -6.61 1.65
CA TRP A 21 6.30 -5.94 1.22
C TRP A 21 5.20 -6.06 2.27
N MET A 22 5.02 -7.26 2.82
CA MET A 22 4.01 -7.55 3.85
C MET A 22 4.29 -6.81 5.16
N GLU A 23 5.54 -6.63 5.55
CA GLU A 23 5.89 -5.87 6.77
C GLU A 23 5.47 -4.40 6.63
N ARG A 24 5.76 -3.78 5.49
CA ARG A 24 5.35 -2.39 5.19
C ARG A 24 3.83 -2.27 5.14
N TYR A 25 3.17 -3.23 4.49
CA TYR A 25 1.71 -3.25 4.39
C TYR A 25 1.05 -3.46 5.76
N CYS A 26 1.57 -4.38 6.57
CA CYS A 26 1.08 -4.62 7.93
C CYS A 26 1.30 -3.38 8.83
N GLY A 27 2.44 -2.71 8.71
CA GLY A 27 2.70 -1.44 9.41
C GLY A 27 1.69 -0.35 9.03
N PHE A 28 1.34 -0.23 7.76
CA PHE A 28 0.28 0.67 7.29
C PHE A 28 -1.09 0.31 7.92
N LEU A 29 -1.46 -0.97 7.91
CA LEU A 29 -2.72 -1.42 8.53
C LEU A 29 -2.74 -1.14 10.03
N GLN A 30 -1.63 -1.38 10.73
CA GLN A 30 -1.47 -1.07 12.16
C GLN A 30 -1.65 0.43 12.44
N ALA A 31 -1.12 1.31 11.58
CA ALA A 31 -1.33 2.75 11.72
C ALA A 31 -2.81 3.15 11.56
N GLY A 32 -3.56 2.45 10.69
CA GLY A 32 -5.01 2.62 10.52
C GLY A 32 -5.84 2.12 11.71
N LEU A 33 -5.31 1.19 12.51
CA LEU A 33 -5.96 0.62 13.70
C LEU A 33 -5.92 1.54 14.95
N ARG A 34 -5.80 2.86 14.77
CA ARG A 34 -5.71 3.83 15.88
C ARG A 34 -7.03 4.02 16.66
N SER A 35 -8.17 3.64 16.09
CA SER A 35 -9.49 3.80 16.71
C SER A 35 -9.80 2.67 17.69
N LYS A 36 -10.03 3.01 18.96
CA LYS A 36 -10.39 2.04 20.02
C LYS A 36 -11.88 1.63 20.03
N ARG A 37 -12.75 2.45 19.42
CA ARG A 37 -14.21 2.24 19.48
C ARG A 37 -14.73 1.37 18.33
N PHE A 38 -14.21 1.60 17.13
CA PHE A 38 -14.59 0.86 15.91
C PHE A 38 -13.36 0.59 15.03
N PRO A 39 -12.47 -0.32 15.45
CA PRO A 39 -11.19 -0.56 14.78
C PRO A 39 -11.37 -1.02 13.32
N TRP A 40 -12.30 -1.96 13.09
CA TRP A 40 -12.52 -2.55 11.76
C TRP A 40 -13.19 -1.60 10.77
N ALA A 41 -14.19 -0.84 11.22
CA ALA A 41 -14.85 0.15 10.37
C ALA A 41 -13.90 1.29 9.98
N ASN A 42 -13.04 1.72 10.92
CA ASN A 42 -12.01 2.70 10.65
C ASN A 42 -10.99 2.15 9.64
N LEU A 43 -10.47 0.95 9.87
CA LEU A 43 -9.51 0.32 8.96
C LEU A 43 -10.07 0.18 7.54
N ASN A 44 -11.32 -0.25 7.40
CA ASN A 44 -11.98 -0.35 6.11
C ASN A 44 -12.04 1.00 5.38
N ASN A 45 -12.39 2.07 6.09
CA ASN A 45 -12.40 3.42 5.51
C ASN A 45 -11.01 3.89 5.11
N VAL A 46 -9.97 3.61 5.90
CA VAL A 46 -8.58 3.96 5.58
C VAL A 46 -8.09 3.23 4.33
N VAL A 47 -8.36 1.93 4.23
CA VAL A 47 -8.01 1.14 3.04
C VAL A 47 -8.77 1.63 1.81
N LEU A 48 -10.07 1.91 1.96
CA LEU A 48 -10.91 2.42 0.87
C LEU A 48 -10.44 3.80 0.38
N GLN A 49 -10.11 4.71 1.29
CA GLN A 49 -9.55 6.03 0.95
C GLN A 49 -8.22 5.89 0.20
N LYS A 50 -7.32 5.00 0.65
CA LYS A 50 -6.06 4.73 -0.05
C LYS A 50 -6.30 4.22 -1.47
N ALA A 51 -7.21 3.26 -1.65
CA ALA A 51 -7.55 2.72 -2.96
C ALA A 51 -8.12 3.81 -3.90
N TYR A 52 -8.97 4.70 -3.38
CA TYR A 52 -9.48 5.82 -4.17
C TYR A 52 -8.39 6.80 -4.57
N LEU A 53 -7.44 7.11 -3.67
CA LEU A 53 -6.30 7.98 -3.98
C LEU A 53 -5.39 7.36 -5.04
N GLU A 54 -5.10 6.06 -4.94
CA GLU A 54 -4.34 5.33 -5.96
C GLU A 54 -5.06 5.31 -7.31
N GLN A 55 -6.37 5.06 -7.30
CA GLN A 55 -7.18 5.08 -8.52
C GLN A 55 -7.23 6.48 -9.16
N LEU A 56 -7.32 7.53 -8.33
CA LEU A 56 -7.32 8.91 -8.81
C LEU A 56 -5.95 9.30 -9.36
N GLY A 57 -4.86 8.93 -8.66
CA GLY A 57 -3.48 9.11 -9.13
C GLY A 57 -3.26 8.48 -10.49
N ALA A 58 -3.62 7.19 -10.64
CA ALA A 58 -3.48 6.45 -11.90
C ALA A 58 -4.36 7.00 -13.04
N ARG A 59 -5.52 7.59 -12.73
CA ARG A 59 -6.45 8.11 -13.74
C ARG A 59 -6.06 9.50 -14.25
N TYR A 60 -5.44 10.32 -13.42
CA TYR A 60 -5.18 11.73 -13.70
C TYR A 60 -3.68 12.09 -13.70
N ASP A 61 -2.79 11.10 -13.63
CA ASP A 61 -1.32 11.30 -13.59
C ASP A 61 -0.88 12.24 -12.43
N LEU A 62 -1.60 12.19 -11.31
CA LEU A 62 -1.39 13.06 -10.14
C LEU A 62 -0.33 12.51 -9.17
N GLU A 63 0.49 11.56 -9.59
CA GLU A 63 1.45 10.87 -8.72
C GLU A 63 2.52 11.84 -8.17
N ASP A 64 2.91 12.85 -8.94
CA ASP A 64 3.88 13.89 -8.52
C ASP A 64 3.32 14.82 -7.42
N GLU A 65 2.07 15.25 -7.58
CA GLU A 65 1.39 16.14 -6.64
C GLU A 65 1.03 15.43 -5.31
N LEU A 66 0.68 14.15 -5.37
CA LEU A 66 0.33 13.36 -4.18
C LEU A 66 1.56 12.90 -3.37
N SER A 67 2.75 12.86 -3.99
CA SER A 67 4.00 12.45 -3.35
C SER A 67 4.61 13.52 -2.44
N SER A 68 4.06 14.74 -2.41
CA SER A 68 4.58 15.84 -1.59
C SER A 68 3.80 16.03 -0.27
N PRO A 69 4.25 15.45 0.85
CA PRO A 69 4.17 16.14 2.13
C PRO A 69 5.43 17.01 2.28
N LYS A 70 5.31 18.32 2.03
CA LYS A 70 6.26 19.31 2.59
C LYS A 70 6.02 19.47 4.08
#